data_AF-A0A4R6FI90-F1
#
_entry.id   AF-A0A4R6FI90-F1
#
_cell.length_a   1.000
_cell.length_b   1.000
_cell.length_c   1.000
_cell.angle_alpha   90.00
_cell.angle_beta   90.00
_cell.angle_gamma   90.00
#
_symmetry.space_group_name_H-M   'P 1'
#
loop_
_entity.id
_entity.type
_entity.pdbx_description
1 polymer ?
#
loop_
_entity_poly.entity_id
_entity_poly.type
_entity_poly.pdbx_seq_one_letter_code
_entity_poly.pdbx_strand_id
1 'polypeptide(L)'
;MSKITAALEAAVAEVIANLPKDGEKQTNRQRVYGDRAFARVLDLVAPRIRHFIRQYGLVAHWEDAEQCCAIGVHRAIQAYDPSKAQFTTFVNWQLRGELQSLRFRLMTDQRPSAKKVEATTVSLHATAMAADGEATSLESMIEDEDALERTEACAAEHLADNTREALLDAYVAHLREVGIDQLRRRARTQRSRQNDDTSLPRFRARGAIDADELAELEERLASQREIVAHRLNDDLSDMTDDPQERERLRQVAKRAAKTIAKIAQTDERFGGMFERRKPEPRRRATDRVEVEQSLLPMPNPGETRVLVIEAQDMNGMPVMLPIAHEAQARRSRLN
;
A
#
# COMPACT_ATOMS: atom_id res chain seq x y z
N MET A 1 -49.65 29.81 -15.02
CA MET A 1 -48.54 28.97 -14.50
C MET A 1 -49.03 28.14 -13.32
N SER A 2 -48.61 26.88 -13.19
CA SER A 2 -48.94 26.08 -12.00
C SER A 2 -48.32 26.72 -10.76
N LYS A 3 -49.00 26.62 -9.60
CA LYS A 3 -48.49 27.13 -8.31
C LYS A 3 -47.08 26.58 -8.00
N ILE A 4 -46.84 25.32 -8.37
CA ILE A 4 -45.55 24.64 -8.18
C ILE A 4 -44.47 25.26 -9.09
N THR A 5 -44.79 25.51 -10.35
CA THR A 5 -43.86 26.15 -11.30
C THR A 5 -43.47 27.54 -10.82
N ALA A 6 -44.43 28.36 -10.39
CA ALA A 6 -44.14 29.69 -9.87
C ALA A 6 -43.29 29.67 -8.59
N ALA A 7 -43.60 28.75 -7.66
CA ALA A 7 -42.80 28.55 -6.44
C ALA A 7 -41.36 28.10 -6.76
N LEU A 8 -41.20 27.25 -7.78
CA LEU A 8 -39.89 26.78 -8.22
C LEU A 8 -39.05 27.91 -8.81
N GLU A 9 -39.63 28.72 -9.71
CA GLU A 9 -38.95 29.89 -10.28
C GLU A 9 -38.53 30.89 -9.20
N ALA A 10 -39.40 31.15 -8.22
CA ALA A 10 -39.09 32.03 -7.09
C ALA A 10 -37.94 31.49 -6.23
N ALA A 11 -37.94 30.18 -5.91
CA ALA A 11 -36.87 29.56 -5.13
C ALA A 11 -35.53 29.57 -5.88
N VAL A 12 -35.54 29.32 -7.20
CA VAL A 12 -34.33 29.38 -8.05
C VAL A 12 -33.79 30.80 -8.12
N ALA A 13 -34.65 31.80 -8.29
CA ALA A 13 -34.24 33.21 -8.28
C ALA A 13 -33.58 33.60 -6.94
N GLU A 14 -34.08 33.08 -5.81
CA GLU A 14 -33.49 33.30 -4.50
C GLU A 14 -32.12 32.62 -4.33
N VAL A 15 -31.95 31.41 -4.89
CA VAL A 15 -30.62 30.76 -4.93
C VAL A 15 -29.66 31.65 -5.71
N ILE A 16 -30.00 32.03 -6.94
CA ILE A 16 -29.16 32.85 -7.82
C ILE A 16 -28.80 34.19 -7.17
N ALA A 17 -29.74 34.83 -6.47
CA ALA A 17 -29.50 36.09 -5.78
C ALA A 17 -28.48 35.98 -4.61
N ASN A 18 -28.30 34.78 -4.05
CA ASN A 18 -27.37 34.51 -2.95
C ASN A 18 -26.05 33.84 -3.42
N LEU A 19 -25.87 33.61 -4.71
CA LEU A 19 -24.59 33.18 -5.27
C LEU A 19 -23.58 34.35 -5.24
N PRO A 20 -22.31 34.10 -4.91
CA PRO A 20 -21.28 35.13 -4.98
C PRO A 20 -21.10 35.59 -6.43
N LYS A 21 -20.92 36.90 -6.63
CA LYS A 21 -20.49 37.44 -7.93
C LYS A 21 -19.03 37.11 -8.16
N ASP A 22 -18.61 37.04 -9.43
CA ASP A 22 -17.25 36.69 -9.81
C ASP A 22 -16.21 37.53 -9.04
N GLY A 23 -15.38 36.85 -8.24
CA GLY A 23 -14.31 37.46 -7.45
C GLY A 23 -14.68 37.87 -6.01
N GLU A 24 -15.94 37.79 -5.60
CA GLU A 24 -16.36 38.13 -4.23
C GLU A 24 -16.43 36.89 -3.31
N LYS A 25 -16.00 37.05 -2.06
CA LYS A 25 -16.19 36.01 -1.04
C LYS A 25 -17.64 36.00 -0.58
N GLN A 26 -18.30 34.85 -0.72
CA GLN A 26 -19.65 34.66 -0.21
C GLN A 26 -19.71 34.84 1.30
N THR A 27 -20.65 35.65 1.79
CA THR A 27 -20.87 35.85 3.22
C THR A 27 -21.55 34.62 3.85
N ASN A 28 -21.35 34.40 5.15
CA ASN A 28 -22.00 33.28 5.87
C ASN A 28 -23.54 33.38 5.79
N ARG A 29 -24.07 34.60 5.82
CA ARG A 29 -25.51 34.84 5.65
C ARG A 29 -25.99 34.36 4.28
N GLN A 30 -25.34 34.77 3.20
CA GLN A 30 -25.68 34.35 1.83
C GLN A 30 -25.61 32.84 1.66
N ARG A 31 -24.62 32.17 2.26
CA ARG A 31 -24.54 30.70 2.27
C ARG A 31 -25.80 30.06 2.85
N VAL A 32 -26.17 30.44 4.07
CA VAL A 32 -27.35 29.86 4.75
C VAL A 32 -28.64 30.12 3.98
N TYR A 33 -28.84 31.31 3.41
CA TYR A 33 -30.03 31.60 2.60
C TYR A 33 -30.03 30.83 1.28
N GLY A 34 -28.87 30.74 0.61
CA GLY A 34 -28.68 29.95 -0.60
C GLY A 34 -28.97 28.46 -0.37
N ASP A 35 -28.42 27.87 0.69
CA ASP A 35 -28.61 26.46 1.04
C ASP A 35 -30.08 26.15 1.36
N ARG A 36 -30.75 27.05 2.11
CA ARG A 36 -32.19 26.91 2.40
C ARG A 36 -33.04 27.04 1.13
N ALA A 37 -32.71 27.95 0.23
CA ALA A 37 -33.42 28.10 -1.03
C ALA A 37 -33.19 26.88 -1.94
N PHE A 38 -31.96 26.35 -1.98
CA PHE A 38 -31.62 25.13 -2.70
C PHE A 38 -32.38 23.91 -2.16
N ALA A 39 -32.45 23.74 -0.85
CA ALA A 39 -33.25 22.69 -0.23
C ALA A 39 -34.73 22.77 -0.63
N ARG A 40 -35.31 23.98 -0.67
CA ARG A 40 -36.69 24.17 -1.17
C ARG A 40 -36.85 23.79 -2.64
N VAL A 41 -35.86 24.06 -3.49
CA VAL A 41 -35.86 23.61 -4.89
C VAL A 41 -35.87 22.08 -4.95
N LEU A 42 -35.03 21.40 -4.17
CA LEU A 42 -35.01 19.93 -4.11
C LEU A 42 -36.36 19.36 -3.66
N ASP A 43 -36.99 19.92 -2.62
CA ASP A 43 -38.30 19.49 -2.14
C ASP A 43 -39.39 19.59 -3.22
N LEU A 44 -39.39 20.70 -3.98
CA LEU A 44 -40.35 20.93 -5.06
C LEU A 44 -40.13 19.98 -6.25
N VAL A 45 -38.89 19.60 -6.53
CA VAL A 45 -38.53 18.72 -7.66
C VAL A 45 -38.51 17.24 -7.25
N ALA A 46 -38.52 16.91 -5.96
CA ALA A 46 -38.45 15.54 -5.45
C ALA A 46 -39.47 14.57 -6.07
N PRO A 47 -40.77 14.90 -6.25
CA PRO A 47 -41.71 14.00 -6.92
C PRO A 47 -41.27 13.61 -8.34
N ARG A 48 -40.62 14.55 -9.05
CA ARG A 48 -40.13 14.34 -10.41
C ARG A 48 -38.86 13.48 -10.43
N ILE A 49 -37.95 13.71 -9.49
CA ILE A 49 -36.76 12.87 -9.28
C ILE A 49 -37.20 11.42 -9.04
N ARG A 50 -38.14 11.20 -8.10
CA ARG A 50 -38.69 9.87 -7.82
C ARG A 50 -39.29 9.18 -9.05
N HIS A 51 -39.99 9.94 -9.90
CA HIS A 51 -40.55 9.41 -11.14
C HIS A 51 -39.44 8.99 -12.11
N PHE A 52 -38.42 9.82 -12.32
CA PHE A 52 -37.32 9.49 -13.22
C PHE A 52 -36.45 8.35 -12.71
N ILE A 53 -36.14 8.26 -11.41
CA ILE A 53 -35.37 7.13 -10.86
C ILE A 53 -36.05 5.78 -11.21
N ARG A 54 -37.38 5.72 -11.06
CA ARG A 54 -38.16 4.52 -11.46
C ARG A 54 -38.13 4.29 -12.96
N GLN A 55 -38.34 5.34 -13.77
CA GLN A 55 -38.34 5.22 -15.24
C GLN A 55 -36.98 4.73 -15.78
N TYR A 56 -35.89 5.15 -15.17
CA TYR A 56 -34.54 4.76 -15.59
C TYR A 56 -34.09 3.40 -15.02
N GLY A 57 -34.91 2.77 -14.16
CA GLY A 57 -34.64 1.45 -13.59
C GLY A 57 -33.62 1.48 -12.44
N LEU A 58 -33.37 2.63 -11.83
CA LEU A 58 -32.33 2.84 -10.82
C LEU A 58 -32.84 2.64 -9.38
N VAL A 59 -33.89 1.83 -9.19
CA VAL A 59 -34.53 1.64 -7.88
C VAL A 59 -33.58 0.98 -6.87
N ALA A 60 -32.74 0.05 -7.32
CA ALA A 60 -31.72 -0.59 -6.49
C ALA A 60 -30.57 0.36 -6.08
N HIS A 61 -30.44 1.50 -6.76
CA HIS A 61 -29.40 2.51 -6.54
C HIS A 61 -30.03 3.87 -6.21
N TRP A 62 -31.06 3.84 -5.35
CA TRP A 62 -31.89 5.00 -5.09
C TRP A 62 -31.09 6.20 -4.56
N GLU A 63 -30.24 5.96 -3.56
CA GLU A 63 -29.43 7.00 -2.92
C GLU A 63 -28.46 7.65 -3.91
N ASP A 64 -27.74 6.85 -4.70
CA ASP A 64 -26.83 7.33 -5.74
C ASP A 64 -27.56 8.15 -6.80
N ALA A 65 -28.75 7.69 -7.21
CA ALA A 65 -29.57 8.36 -8.20
C ALA A 65 -30.11 9.69 -7.69
N GLU A 66 -30.49 9.76 -6.42
CA GLU A 66 -30.92 11.00 -5.75
C GLU A 66 -29.78 12.02 -5.67
N GLN A 67 -28.57 11.58 -5.28
CA GLN A 67 -27.38 12.45 -5.27
C GLN A 67 -27.03 12.97 -6.66
N CYS A 68 -27.04 12.11 -7.68
CA CYS A 68 -26.81 12.52 -9.08
C CYS A 68 -27.86 13.54 -9.54
N CYS A 69 -29.12 13.37 -9.14
CA CYS A 69 -30.18 14.33 -9.40
C CYS A 69 -29.94 15.66 -8.68
N ALA A 70 -29.49 15.65 -7.42
CA ALA A 70 -29.16 16.88 -6.69
C ALA A 70 -28.01 17.67 -7.36
N ILE A 71 -26.97 16.98 -7.83
CA ILE A 71 -25.90 17.57 -8.65
C ILE A 71 -26.47 18.15 -9.94
N GLY A 72 -27.38 17.43 -10.60
CA GLY A 72 -28.09 17.89 -11.78
C GLY A 72 -28.88 19.17 -11.52
N VAL A 73 -29.65 19.24 -10.43
CA VAL A 73 -30.38 20.46 -10.04
C VAL A 73 -29.42 21.62 -9.80
N HIS A 74 -28.30 21.38 -9.09
CA HIS A 74 -27.29 22.41 -8.85
C HIS A 74 -26.69 22.95 -10.16
N ARG A 75 -26.27 22.07 -11.07
CA ARG A 75 -25.77 22.45 -12.40
C ARG A 75 -26.82 23.18 -13.23
N ALA A 76 -28.08 22.74 -13.15
CA ALA A 76 -29.19 23.40 -13.82
C ALA A 76 -29.38 24.83 -13.31
N ILE A 77 -29.24 25.09 -12.01
CA ILE A 77 -29.32 26.45 -11.45
C ILE A 77 -28.17 27.32 -11.97
N GLN A 78 -26.94 26.78 -12.00
CA GLN A 78 -25.76 27.53 -12.46
C GLN A 78 -25.85 27.96 -13.93
N ALA A 79 -26.42 27.11 -14.79
CA ALA A 79 -26.57 27.38 -16.22
C ALA A 79 -27.96 27.94 -16.60
N TYR A 80 -28.80 28.28 -15.60
CA TYR A 80 -30.17 28.69 -15.86
C TYR A 80 -30.24 30.08 -16.49
N ASP A 81 -30.97 30.18 -17.60
CA ASP A 81 -31.28 31.43 -18.29
C ASP A 81 -32.81 31.56 -18.45
N PRO A 82 -33.47 32.41 -17.65
CA PRO A 82 -34.93 32.59 -17.69
C PRO A 82 -35.46 33.08 -19.04
N SER A 83 -34.61 33.68 -19.89
CA SER A 83 -35.03 34.17 -21.21
C SER A 83 -35.21 33.04 -22.24
N LYS A 84 -34.57 31.88 -22.03
CA LYS A 84 -34.57 30.77 -22.99
C LYS A 84 -35.66 29.75 -22.70
N ALA A 85 -35.88 29.40 -21.44
CA ALA A 85 -36.83 28.38 -21.05
C ALA A 85 -37.22 28.53 -19.58
N GLN A 86 -38.38 27.97 -19.20
CA GLN A 86 -38.74 27.79 -17.79
C GLN A 86 -37.82 26.77 -17.12
N PHE A 87 -37.49 27.00 -15.85
CA PHE A 87 -36.60 26.14 -15.07
C PHE A 87 -37.10 24.70 -15.01
N THR A 88 -38.42 24.50 -14.89
CA THR A 88 -39.04 23.16 -14.89
C THR A 88 -38.69 22.34 -16.14
N THR A 89 -38.60 22.97 -17.30
CA THR A 89 -38.21 22.31 -18.55
C THR A 89 -36.72 22.02 -18.56
N PHE A 90 -35.92 23.01 -18.14
CA PHE A 90 -34.47 22.90 -18.13
C PHE A 90 -33.97 21.82 -17.16
N VAL A 91 -34.46 21.83 -15.92
CA VAL A 91 -34.09 20.83 -14.91
C VAL A 91 -34.49 19.41 -15.34
N ASN A 92 -35.61 19.25 -16.06
CA ASN A 92 -36.00 17.94 -16.61
C ASN A 92 -34.98 17.41 -17.64
N TRP A 93 -34.31 18.27 -18.41
CA TRP A 93 -33.24 17.82 -19.30
C TRP A 93 -32.00 17.42 -18.51
N GLN A 94 -31.61 18.24 -17.52
CA GLN A 94 -30.44 17.95 -16.70
C GLN A 94 -30.59 16.65 -15.89
N LEU A 95 -31.74 16.43 -15.25
CA LEU A 95 -32.04 15.20 -14.51
C LEU A 95 -31.94 13.95 -15.40
N ARG A 96 -32.46 14.01 -16.64
CA ARG A 96 -32.34 12.91 -17.58
C ARG A 96 -30.89 12.62 -17.97
N GLY A 97 -30.09 13.67 -18.20
CA GLY A 97 -28.68 13.53 -18.54
C GLY A 97 -27.87 12.86 -17.42
N GLU A 98 -28.03 13.32 -16.18
CA GLU A 98 -27.30 12.75 -15.03
C GLU A 98 -27.72 11.30 -14.74
N LEU A 99 -29.02 11.00 -14.78
CA LEU A 99 -29.51 9.62 -14.57
C LEU A 99 -29.10 8.68 -15.69
N GLN A 100 -29.08 9.16 -16.95
CA GLN A 100 -28.57 8.37 -18.06
C GLN A 100 -27.08 8.08 -17.90
N SER A 101 -26.29 9.07 -17.46
CA SER A 101 -24.86 8.89 -17.17
C SER A 101 -24.61 7.90 -16.04
N LEU A 102 -25.39 7.98 -14.94
CA LEU A 102 -25.31 7.01 -13.85
C LEU A 102 -25.66 5.60 -14.34
N ARG A 103 -26.75 5.44 -15.09
CA ARG A 103 -27.13 4.17 -15.68
C ARG A 103 -26.03 3.57 -16.55
N PHE A 104 -25.37 4.38 -17.38
CA PHE A 104 -24.26 3.88 -18.20
C PHE A 104 -23.06 3.38 -17.38
N ARG A 105 -22.82 3.94 -16.19
CA ARG A 105 -21.73 3.51 -15.31
C ARG A 105 -22.07 2.24 -14.52
N LEU A 106 -23.31 2.11 -14.06
CA LEU A 106 -23.75 0.97 -13.24
C LEU A 106 -24.18 -0.23 -14.08
N MET A 107 -24.90 0.01 -15.18
CA MET A 107 -25.48 -1.03 -16.03
C MET A 107 -24.67 -1.17 -17.33
N THR A 108 -23.40 -1.53 -17.19
CA THR A 108 -22.49 -1.78 -18.31
C THR A 108 -22.93 -2.96 -19.17
N ASP A 109 -23.58 -3.94 -18.55
CA ASP A 109 -24.23 -5.12 -19.13
C ASP A 109 -25.37 -4.76 -20.10
N GLN A 110 -26.10 -3.68 -19.84
CA GLN A 110 -27.21 -3.26 -20.69
C GLN A 110 -26.78 -2.52 -21.97
N ARG A 111 -25.48 -2.29 -22.16
CA ARG A 111 -24.94 -1.65 -23.37
C ARG A 111 -25.11 -2.58 -24.58
N PRO A 112 -25.39 -2.05 -25.79
CA PRO A 112 -25.53 -2.89 -26.98
C PRO A 112 -24.32 -3.79 -27.26
N SER A 113 -23.12 -3.31 -26.95
CA SER A 113 -21.88 -4.10 -27.08
C SER A 113 -21.80 -5.24 -26.07
N ALA A 114 -22.22 -5.02 -24.82
CA ALA A 114 -22.25 -6.05 -23.78
C ALA A 114 -23.32 -7.10 -24.09
N LYS A 115 -24.51 -6.68 -24.56
CA LYS A 115 -25.55 -7.59 -25.04
C LYS A 115 -25.11 -8.48 -26.20
N LYS A 116 -24.23 -7.99 -27.07
CA LYS A 116 -23.68 -8.79 -28.19
C LYS A 116 -22.78 -9.94 -27.71
N VAL A 117 -22.15 -9.79 -26.54
CA VAL A 117 -21.21 -10.76 -25.97
C VAL A 117 -21.83 -11.46 -24.74
N GLU A 118 -23.13 -11.23 -24.48
CA GLU A 118 -23.83 -11.74 -23.28
C GLU A 118 -23.09 -11.41 -21.96
N ALA A 119 -22.35 -10.30 -21.95
CA ALA A 119 -21.53 -9.90 -20.81
C ALA A 119 -22.45 -9.42 -19.68
N THR A 120 -22.35 -10.06 -18.51
CA THR A 120 -23.16 -9.77 -17.34
C THR A 120 -22.28 -9.20 -16.24
N THR A 121 -22.70 -8.09 -15.63
CA THR A 121 -22.02 -7.55 -14.44
C THR A 121 -22.37 -8.42 -13.25
N VAL A 122 -21.38 -9.10 -12.68
CA VAL A 122 -21.50 -9.87 -11.45
C VAL A 122 -20.77 -9.16 -10.31
N SER A 123 -21.34 -9.20 -9.11
CA SER A 123 -20.64 -8.76 -7.90
C SER A 123 -19.66 -9.85 -7.46
N LEU A 124 -18.48 -9.50 -6.98
CA LEU A 124 -17.52 -10.47 -6.43
C LEU A 124 -18.10 -11.25 -5.24
N HIS A 125 -18.96 -10.62 -4.47
CA HIS A 125 -19.67 -11.25 -3.36
C HIS A 125 -20.99 -11.92 -3.77
N ALA A 126 -21.34 -11.90 -5.07
CA ALA A 126 -22.48 -12.68 -5.53
C ALA A 126 -22.14 -14.16 -5.38
N THR A 127 -23.01 -14.89 -4.68
CA THR A 127 -22.90 -16.33 -4.54
C THR A 127 -23.31 -16.96 -5.86
N ALA A 128 -22.38 -17.65 -6.51
CA ALA A 128 -22.68 -18.44 -7.69
C ALA A 128 -22.94 -19.89 -7.25
N MET A 129 -23.92 -20.54 -7.87
CA MET A 129 -24.08 -21.99 -7.69
C MET A 129 -23.00 -22.68 -8.52
N ALA A 130 -22.09 -23.39 -7.86
CA ALA A 130 -21.13 -24.26 -8.54
C ALA A 130 -21.87 -25.42 -9.22
N ALA A 131 -21.23 -26.08 -10.19
CA ALA A 131 -21.81 -27.22 -10.91
C ALA A 131 -22.17 -28.42 -10.02
N ASP A 132 -21.61 -28.44 -8.81
CA ASP A 132 -21.85 -29.38 -7.71
C ASP A 132 -23.18 -29.10 -6.97
N GLY A 133 -23.69 -27.86 -7.01
CA GLY A 133 -24.84 -27.41 -6.21
C GLY A 133 -24.45 -26.65 -4.94
N GLU A 134 -23.18 -26.64 -4.55
CA GLU A 134 -22.67 -25.78 -3.49
C GLU A 134 -22.61 -24.30 -3.89
N ALA A 135 -22.96 -23.44 -2.94
CA ALA A 135 -22.99 -21.99 -3.13
C ALA A 135 -21.61 -21.41 -2.79
N THR A 136 -20.76 -21.23 -3.80
CA THR A 136 -19.41 -20.67 -3.64
C THR A 136 -19.43 -19.19 -4.04
N SER A 137 -18.76 -18.32 -3.29
CA SER A 137 -18.58 -16.94 -3.71
C SER A 137 -17.63 -16.89 -4.93
N LEU A 138 -17.87 -15.96 -5.84
CA LEU A 138 -16.95 -15.70 -6.96
C LEU A 138 -15.54 -15.34 -6.46
N GLU A 139 -15.46 -14.68 -5.31
CA GLU A 139 -14.21 -14.39 -4.60
C GLU A 139 -13.39 -15.66 -4.32
N SER A 140 -14.00 -16.69 -3.73
CA SER A 140 -13.32 -17.96 -3.44
C SER A 140 -12.95 -18.76 -4.70
N MET A 141 -13.63 -18.54 -5.81
CA MET A 141 -13.27 -19.15 -7.10
C MET A 141 -12.10 -18.45 -7.81
N ILE A 142 -11.90 -17.15 -7.53
CA ILE A 142 -10.84 -16.33 -8.15
C ILE A 142 -9.59 -16.30 -7.27
N GLU A 143 -9.75 -16.48 -5.96
CA GLU A 143 -8.64 -16.52 -5.01
C GLU A 143 -7.62 -17.59 -5.41
N ASP A 144 -6.39 -17.14 -5.61
CA ASP A 144 -5.24 -17.99 -5.91
C ASP A 144 -4.46 -18.16 -4.60
N GLU A 145 -4.60 -19.33 -3.98
CA GLU A 145 -4.03 -19.64 -2.66
C GLU A 145 -2.50 -19.48 -2.65
N ASP A 146 -1.83 -19.70 -3.79
CA ASP A 146 -0.38 -19.60 -3.95
C ASP A 146 0.09 -18.17 -4.26
N ALA A 147 -0.81 -17.20 -4.46
CA ALA A 147 -0.43 -15.85 -4.86
C ALA A 147 0.41 -15.14 -3.81
N LEU A 148 0.07 -15.31 -2.53
CA LEU A 148 0.83 -14.70 -1.42
C LEU A 148 2.24 -15.29 -1.35
N GLU A 149 2.35 -16.62 -1.31
CA GLU A 149 3.65 -17.31 -1.20
C GLU A 149 4.56 -16.97 -2.39
N ARG A 150 4.02 -16.96 -3.61
CA ARG A 150 4.80 -16.57 -4.81
C ARG A 150 5.22 -15.11 -4.77
N THR A 151 4.35 -14.22 -4.29
CA THR A 151 4.69 -12.80 -4.16
C THR A 151 5.79 -12.59 -3.11
N GLU A 152 5.71 -13.26 -1.96
CA GLU A 152 6.72 -13.20 -0.92
C GLU A 152 8.05 -13.80 -1.37
N ALA A 153 8.02 -14.93 -2.08
CA ALA A 153 9.21 -15.55 -2.65
C ALA A 153 9.89 -14.63 -3.67
N CYS A 154 9.12 -14.06 -4.61
CA CYS A 154 9.62 -13.13 -5.61
C CYS A 154 10.16 -11.83 -4.97
N ALA A 155 9.47 -11.30 -3.97
CA ALA A 155 9.94 -10.13 -3.23
C ALA A 155 11.23 -10.43 -2.47
N ALA A 156 11.35 -11.61 -1.84
CA ALA A 156 12.56 -12.03 -1.15
C ALA A 156 13.75 -12.20 -2.11
N GLU A 157 13.52 -12.81 -3.28
CA GLU A 157 14.52 -12.96 -4.34
C GLU A 157 14.97 -11.59 -4.86
N HIS A 158 14.03 -10.69 -5.15
CA HIS A 158 14.35 -9.34 -5.61
C HIS A 158 15.15 -8.53 -4.58
N LEU A 159 14.81 -8.63 -3.29
CA LEU A 159 15.57 -7.99 -2.21
C LEU A 159 16.97 -8.60 -2.06
N ALA A 160 17.10 -9.92 -2.23
CA ALA A 160 18.40 -10.60 -2.20
C ALA A 160 19.29 -10.14 -3.36
N ASP A 161 18.73 -9.99 -4.56
CA ASP A 161 19.45 -9.47 -5.73
C ASP A 161 19.90 -8.03 -5.56
N ASN A 162 19.01 -7.14 -5.12
CA ASN A 162 19.36 -5.75 -4.86
C ASN A 162 20.47 -5.65 -3.79
N THR A 163 20.40 -6.49 -2.75
CA THR A 163 21.44 -6.57 -1.71
C THR A 163 22.76 -7.06 -2.29
N ARG A 164 22.73 -8.10 -3.14
CA ARG A 164 23.90 -8.67 -3.81
C ARG A 164 24.59 -7.61 -4.66
N GLU A 165 23.85 -6.86 -5.47
CA GLU A 165 24.37 -5.76 -6.28
C GLU A 165 25.00 -4.65 -5.42
N ALA A 166 24.31 -4.21 -4.37
CA ALA A 166 24.81 -3.18 -3.46
C ALA A 166 26.12 -3.62 -2.76
N LEU A 167 26.23 -4.89 -2.35
CA LEU A 167 27.46 -5.44 -1.75
C LEU A 167 28.60 -5.53 -2.75
N LEU A 168 28.31 -5.90 -4.01
CA LEU A 168 29.31 -5.93 -5.08
C LEU A 168 29.82 -4.52 -5.39
N ASP A 169 28.95 -3.53 -5.46
CA ASP A 169 29.33 -2.14 -5.69
C ASP A 169 30.17 -1.58 -4.53
N ALA A 170 29.78 -1.86 -3.29
CA ALA A 170 30.56 -1.47 -2.11
C ALA A 170 31.95 -2.14 -2.09
N TYR A 171 32.03 -3.41 -2.51
CA TYR A 171 33.29 -4.13 -2.66
C TYR A 171 34.20 -3.53 -3.73
N VAL A 172 33.67 -3.22 -4.91
CA VAL A 172 34.43 -2.57 -5.99
C VAL A 172 34.89 -1.18 -5.56
N ALA A 173 34.05 -0.41 -4.86
CA ALA A 173 34.43 0.89 -4.32
C ALA A 173 35.58 0.78 -3.31
N HIS A 174 35.52 -0.20 -2.40
CA HIS A 174 36.60 -0.46 -1.44
C HIS A 174 37.92 -0.83 -2.15
N LEU A 175 37.87 -1.70 -3.15
CA LEU A 175 39.07 -2.06 -3.90
C LEU A 175 39.62 -0.89 -4.71
N ARG A 176 38.75 -0.04 -5.28
CA ARG A 176 39.16 1.17 -6.00
C ARG A 176 39.89 2.13 -5.06
N GLU A 177 39.38 2.36 -3.86
CA GLU A 177 40.04 3.20 -2.85
C GLU A 177 41.43 2.66 -2.47
N VAL A 178 41.51 1.36 -2.16
CA VAL A 178 42.77 0.69 -1.82
C VAL A 178 43.76 0.73 -3.00
N GLY A 179 43.29 0.51 -4.22
CA GLY A 179 44.11 0.56 -5.44
C GLY A 179 44.65 1.95 -5.73
N ILE A 180 43.81 2.98 -5.64
CA ILE A 180 44.22 4.39 -5.77
C ILE A 180 45.28 4.76 -4.71
N ASP A 181 45.10 4.33 -3.48
CA ASP A 181 46.07 4.59 -2.41
C ASP A 181 47.40 3.87 -2.61
N GLN A 182 47.38 2.65 -3.16
CA GLN A 182 48.60 1.94 -3.56
C GLN A 182 49.32 2.65 -4.71
N LEU A 183 48.60 3.08 -5.74
CA LEU A 183 49.16 3.87 -6.86
C LEU A 183 49.78 5.18 -6.34
N ARG A 184 49.09 5.89 -5.44
CA ARG A 184 49.63 7.09 -4.78
C ARG A 184 50.92 6.81 -3.99
N ARG A 185 50.99 5.69 -3.26
CA ARG A 185 52.21 5.29 -2.52
C ARG A 185 53.36 4.90 -3.45
N ARG A 186 53.07 4.19 -4.54
CA ARG A 186 54.05 3.80 -5.56
C ARG A 186 54.63 5.02 -6.27
N ALA A 187 53.78 5.95 -6.71
CA ALA A 187 54.19 7.20 -7.33
C ALA A 187 55.08 8.06 -6.40
N ARG A 188 54.80 8.08 -5.08
CA ARG A 188 55.65 8.74 -4.08
C ARG A 188 57.04 8.10 -3.96
N THR A 189 57.12 6.76 -4.01
CA THR A 189 58.37 5.99 -3.86
C THR A 189 59.23 6.03 -5.12
N GLN A 190 58.61 6.05 -6.30
CA GLN A 190 59.34 6.17 -7.57
C GLN A 190 59.98 7.56 -7.74
N ARG A 191 59.28 8.63 -7.31
CA ARG A 191 59.85 9.99 -7.27
C ARG A 191 60.98 10.15 -6.25
N SER A 192 60.95 9.44 -5.12
CA SER A 192 62.07 9.49 -4.16
C SER A 192 63.36 8.89 -4.73
N ARG A 193 63.25 7.98 -5.71
CA ARG A 193 64.40 7.40 -6.43
C ARG A 193 64.88 8.24 -7.61
N GLN A 194 63.98 8.98 -8.29
CA GLN A 194 64.34 9.87 -9.40
C GLN A 194 64.88 11.24 -8.96
N ASN A 195 64.65 11.66 -7.71
CA ASN A 195 65.09 12.95 -7.16
C ASN A 195 66.55 12.96 -6.65
N ASP A 196 67.34 11.91 -6.89
CA ASP A 196 68.79 11.89 -6.58
C ASP A 196 69.63 12.70 -7.59
N ASP A 197 69.03 13.20 -8.67
CA ASP A 197 69.70 14.04 -9.66
C ASP A 197 69.52 15.54 -9.30
N THR A 198 70.57 16.16 -8.75
CA THR A 198 70.54 17.47 -8.06
C THR A 198 70.45 18.72 -8.96
N SER A 199 70.14 18.59 -10.25
CA SER A 199 70.39 19.67 -11.23
C SER A 199 69.17 20.47 -11.72
N LEU A 200 67.93 20.20 -11.26
CA LEU A 200 66.73 20.90 -11.78
C LEU A 200 65.78 21.46 -10.68
N PRO A 201 65.09 22.61 -10.94
CA PRO A 201 64.18 23.22 -9.97
C PRO A 201 62.93 22.37 -9.66
N ARG A 202 62.62 22.22 -8.36
CA ARG A 202 61.56 21.35 -7.85
C ARG A 202 60.16 21.98 -7.97
N PHE A 203 59.45 21.73 -9.08
CA PHE A 203 58.02 22.07 -9.15
C PHE A 203 57.16 20.98 -8.48
N ARG A 204 56.42 21.37 -7.42
CA ARG A 204 55.48 20.49 -6.71
C ARG A 204 54.15 20.40 -7.47
N ALA A 205 54.11 19.70 -8.60
CA ALA A 205 52.85 19.26 -9.17
C ALA A 205 52.23 18.23 -8.20
N ARG A 206 51.04 18.53 -7.65
CA ARG A 206 50.24 17.56 -6.86
C ARG A 206 50.17 16.26 -7.66
N GLY A 207 50.51 15.14 -7.02
CA GLY A 207 50.73 13.85 -7.67
C GLY A 207 49.55 13.41 -8.54
N ALA A 208 49.64 13.70 -9.83
CA ALA A 208 48.78 13.14 -10.84
C ALA A 208 49.07 11.64 -10.91
N ILE A 209 48.03 10.84 -10.74
CA ILE A 209 48.05 9.40 -11.01
C ILE A 209 48.09 9.28 -12.54
N ASP A 210 48.89 8.34 -13.05
CA ASP A 210 48.94 8.09 -14.49
C ASP A 210 47.59 7.57 -14.98
N ALA A 211 47.11 8.10 -16.10
CA ALA A 211 45.79 7.75 -16.65
C ALA A 211 45.74 6.29 -17.10
N ASP A 212 46.86 5.78 -17.62
CA ASP A 212 46.97 4.40 -18.11
C ASP A 212 46.99 3.38 -16.96
N GLU A 213 47.67 3.69 -15.85
CA GLU A 213 47.66 2.84 -14.64
C GLU A 213 46.29 2.81 -13.97
N LEU A 214 45.53 3.90 -14.06
CA LEU A 214 44.15 3.96 -13.56
C LEU A 214 43.21 3.12 -14.43
N ALA A 215 43.35 3.17 -15.76
CA ALA A 215 42.56 2.36 -16.69
C ALA A 215 42.82 0.85 -16.49
N GLU A 216 44.08 0.45 -16.31
CA GLU A 216 44.44 -0.94 -16.02
C GLU A 216 43.86 -1.42 -14.67
N LEU A 217 43.80 -0.54 -13.66
CA LEU A 217 43.15 -0.84 -12.39
C LEU A 217 41.64 -1.06 -12.59
N GLU A 218 40.96 -0.22 -13.36
CA GLU A 218 39.53 -0.34 -13.62
C GLU A 218 39.17 -1.62 -14.40
N GLU A 219 39.98 -2.01 -15.39
CA GLU A 219 39.81 -3.26 -16.14
C GLU A 219 39.96 -4.49 -15.22
N ARG A 220 40.96 -4.50 -14.34
CA ARG A 220 41.13 -5.56 -13.34
C ARG A 220 39.97 -5.62 -12.35
N LEU A 221 39.42 -4.48 -11.93
CA LEU A 221 38.27 -4.43 -11.03
C LEU A 221 36.99 -4.92 -11.71
N ALA A 222 36.81 -4.62 -13.00
CA ALA A 222 35.70 -5.13 -13.79
C ALA A 222 35.74 -6.66 -13.89
N SER A 223 36.90 -7.24 -14.22
CA SER A 223 37.09 -8.70 -14.25
C SER A 223 36.85 -9.34 -12.88
N GLN A 224 37.34 -8.73 -11.79
CA GLN A 224 37.09 -9.24 -10.44
C GLN A 224 35.62 -9.15 -10.01
N ARG A 225 34.89 -8.10 -10.42
CA ARG A 225 33.45 -7.97 -10.18
C ARG A 225 32.70 -9.13 -10.81
N GLU A 226 33.00 -9.44 -12.07
CA GLU A 226 32.35 -10.52 -12.84
C GLU A 226 32.60 -11.89 -12.18
N ILE A 227 33.85 -12.20 -11.83
CA ILE A 227 34.21 -13.46 -11.16
C ILE A 227 33.45 -13.64 -9.83
N VAL A 228 33.32 -12.57 -9.05
CA VAL A 228 32.64 -12.62 -7.75
C VAL A 228 31.12 -12.68 -7.94
N ALA A 229 30.57 -11.99 -8.94
CA ALA A 229 29.15 -12.07 -9.28
C ALA A 229 28.75 -13.50 -9.70
N HIS A 230 29.52 -14.15 -10.57
CA HIS A 230 29.29 -15.55 -10.96
C HIS A 230 29.42 -16.52 -9.77
N ARG A 231 30.33 -16.28 -8.83
CA ARG A 231 30.40 -17.11 -7.59
C ARG A 231 29.15 -16.98 -6.76
N LEU A 232 28.62 -15.77 -6.58
CA LEU A 232 27.45 -15.49 -5.74
C LEU A 232 26.18 -16.13 -6.31
N ASN A 233 26.12 -16.32 -7.62
CA ASN A 233 25.04 -17.03 -8.31
C ASN A 233 25.24 -18.56 -8.39
N ASP A 234 26.37 -19.07 -7.89
CA ASP A 234 26.80 -20.48 -8.00
C ASP A 234 27.10 -20.97 -9.44
N ASP A 235 27.27 -20.06 -10.40
CA ASP A 235 27.51 -20.33 -11.83
C ASP A 235 29.01 -20.49 -12.20
N LEU A 236 29.88 -20.79 -11.24
CA LEU A 236 31.33 -20.84 -11.50
C LEU A 236 31.77 -21.98 -12.44
N SER A 237 30.94 -23.00 -12.63
CA SER A 237 31.23 -24.11 -13.55
C SER A 237 31.34 -23.66 -15.01
N ASP A 238 30.67 -22.56 -15.35
CA ASP A 238 30.38 -22.16 -16.72
C ASP A 238 31.45 -21.21 -17.30
N MET A 239 32.38 -20.74 -16.46
CA MET A 239 33.37 -19.71 -16.85
C MET A 239 34.64 -20.26 -17.50
N THR A 240 35.12 -21.43 -17.09
CA THR A 240 36.33 -22.05 -17.68
C THR A 240 36.25 -23.57 -17.56
N ASP A 241 36.85 -24.31 -18.50
CA ASP A 241 36.97 -25.78 -18.44
C ASP A 241 38.25 -26.27 -17.76
N ASP A 242 39.25 -25.39 -17.59
CA ASP A 242 40.52 -25.75 -16.95
C ASP A 242 40.37 -25.84 -15.42
N PRO A 243 40.65 -27.01 -14.80
CA PRO A 243 40.57 -27.19 -13.35
C PRO A 243 41.53 -26.26 -12.56
N GLN A 244 42.67 -25.86 -13.12
CA GLN A 244 43.62 -24.98 -12.42
C GLN A 244 43.11 -23.53 -12.37
N GLU A 245 42.50 -23.05 -13.46
CA GLU A 245 41.88 -21.73 -13.52
C GLU A 245 40.65 -21.66 -12.61
N ARG A 246 39.81 -22.70 -12.60
CA ARG A 246 38.69 -22.81 -11.66
C ARG A 246 39.13 -22.67 -10.20
N GLU A 247 40.24 -23.30 -9.82
CA GLU A 247 40.75 -23.19 -8.45
C GLU A 247 41.29 -21.78 -8.14
N ARG A 248 41.94 -21.12 -9.10
CA ARG A 248 42.36 -19.72 -8.95
C ARG A 248 41.15 -18.80 -8.78
N LEU A 249 40.11 -18.96 -9.60
CA LEU A 249 38.85 -18.20 -9.50
C LEU A 249 38.16 -18.42 -8.15
N ARG A 250 38.12 -19.66 -7.65
CA ARG A 250 37.62 -19.98 -6.30
C ARG A 250 38.41 -19.27 -5.21
N GLN A 251 39.73 -19.21 -5.32
CA GLN A 251 40.55 -18.51 -4.32
C GLN A 251 40.34 -17.00 -4.34
N VAL A 252 40.19 -16.39 -5.52
CA VAL A 252 39.83 -14.97 -5.66
C VAL A 252 38.47 -14.72 -5.03
N ALA A 253 37.46 -15.52 -5.36
CA ALA A 253 36.13 -15.39 -4.79
C ALA A 253 36.10 -15.63 -3.27
N LYS A 254 36.90 -16.57 -2.75
CA LYS A 254 37.04 -16.83 -1.31
C LYS A 254 37.67 -15.65 -0.57
N ARG A 255 38.62 -14.95 -1.19
CA ARG A 255 39.21 -13.72 -0.62
C ARG A 255 38.19 -12.57 -0.67
N ALA A 256 37.48 -12.42 -1.79
CA ALA A 256 36.42 -11.43 -1.95
C ALA A 256 35.28 -11.63 -0.94
N ALA A 257 34.87 -12.86 -0.66
CA ALA A 257 33.84 -13.17 0.34
C ALA A 257 34.24 -12.69 1.75
N LYS A 258 35.53 -12.82 2.13
CA LYS A 258 36.02 -12.32 3.41
C LYS A 258 35.99 -10.80 3.50
N THR A 259 36.32 -10.11 2.42
CA THR A 259 36.28 -8.64 2.37
C THR A 259 34.85 -8.12 2.32
N ILE A 260 33.95 -8.76 1.56
CA ILE A 260 32.51 -8.43 1.54
C ILE A 260 31.89 -8.64 2.92
N ALA A 261 32.19 -9.75 3.59
CA ALA A 261 31.71 -10.00 4.95
C ALA A 261 32.20 -8.93 5.94
N LYS A 262 33.42 -8.42 5.77
CA LYS A 262 33.93 -7.31 6.58
C LYS A 262 33.21 -6.00 6.28
N ILE A 263 33.01 -5.67 5.00
CA ILE A 263 32.29 -4.46 4.56
C ILE A 263 30.86 -4.48 5.11
N ALA A 264 30.17 -5.60 4.98
CA ALA A 264 28.80 -5.78 5.45
C ALA A 264 28.66 -5.67 6.98
N GLN A 265 29.73 -5.92 7.75
CA GLN A 265 29.77 -5.71 9.20
C GLN A 265 30.08 -4.26 9.59
N THR A 266 30.78 -3.51 8.74
CA THR A 266 31.25 -2.15 9.05
C THR A 266 30.34 -1.05 8.53
N ASP A 267 29.61 -1.31 7.45
CA ASP A 267 28.75 -0.32 6.80
C ASP A 267 27.32 -0.40 7.37
N GLU A 268 26.86 0.71 7.94
CA GLU A 268 25.54 0.85 8.58
C GLU A 268 24.40 0.50 7.62
N ARG A 269 24.60 0.63 6.31
CA ARG A 269 23.60 0.28 5.27
C ARG A 269 23.22 -1.20 5.27
N PHE A 270 24.11 -2.07 5.76
CA PHE A 270 23.87 -3.51 5.88
C PHE A 270 23.61 -3.93 7.35
N GLY A 271 23.55 -2.96 8.27
CA GLY A 271 23.23 -3.17 9.68
C GLY A 271 21.81 -3.73 9.86
N GLY A 272 21.67 -4.77 10.68
CA GLY A 272 20.41 -5.48 10.92
C GLY A 272 20.18 -6.72 10.03
N MET A 273 20.92 -6.89 8.94
CA MET A 273 20.79 -8.06 8.06
C MET A 273 21.38 -9.35 8.69
N PHE A 274 22.35 -9.19 9.58
CA PHE A 274 23.07 -10.30 10.25
C PHE A 274 22.59 -10.63 11.66
N GLU A 275 21.58 -9.93 12.18
CA GLU A 275 20.96 -10.25 13.48
C GLU A 275 20.02 -11.46 13.41
N ARG A 276 19.79 -12.03 12.22
CA ARG A 276 19.14 -13.34 12.08
C ARG A 276 20.08 -14.44 12.60
N ARG A 277 19.90 -14.73 13.89
CA ARG A 277 20.15 -15.96 14.65
C ARG A 277 20.73 -17.10 13.78
N LYS A 278 21.92 -17.59 14.15
CA LYS A 278 22.50 -18.84 13.63
C LYS A 278 21.37 -19.88 13.47
N PRO A 279 21.18 -20.50 12.29
CA PRO A 279 20.22 -21.58 12.17
C PRO A 279 20.61 -22.66 13.18
N GLU A 280 19.71 -22.94 14.11
CA GLU A 280 19.90 -24.06 15.03
C GLU A 280 20.14 -25.32 14.19
N PRO A 281 21.12 -26.16 14.56
CA PRO A 281 21.39 -27.38 13.82
C PRO A 281 20.10 -28.21 13.78
N ARG A 282 19.61 -28.51 12.56
CA ARG A 282 18.46 -29.39 12.33
C ARG A 282 18.64 -30.64 13.18
N ARG A 283 17.85 -30.77 14.25
CA ARG A 283 17.78 -32.00 15.03
C ARG A 283 17.35 -33.12 14.08
N ARG A 284 18.09 -34.23 14.10
CA ARG A 284 17.78 -35.41 13.29
C ARG A 284 16.36 -35.88 13.60
N ALA A 285 15.64 -36.28 12.56
CA ALA A 285 14.24 -36.71 12.57
C ALA A 285 14.02 -38.08 13.25
N THR A 286 14.50 -38.24 14.49
CA THR A 286 14.28 -39.46 15.28
C THR A 286 13.70 -39.25 16.67
N ASP A 287 13.45 -38.01 17.10
CA ASP A 287 12.60 -37.75 18.28
C ASP A 287 11.18 -37.39 17.82
N ARG A 288 10.37 -38.42 17.57
CA ARG A 288 8.92 -38.29 17.61
C ARG A 288 8.53 -38.09 19.07
N VAL A 289 8.31 -36.84 19.47
CA VAL A 289 7.49 -36.55 20.65
C VAL A 289 6.05 -36.83 20.23
N GLU A 290 5.44 -37.85 20.83
CA GLU A 290 4.00 -38.11 20.72
C GLU A 290 3.26 -36.89 21.28
N VAL A 291 2.69 -36.08 20.38
CA VAL A 291 1.74 -35.04 20.76
C VAL A 291 0.38 -35.71 20.81
N GLU A 292 -0.10 -36.03 22.01
CA GLU A 292 -1.50 -36.40 22.23
C GLU A 292 -2.38 -35.23 21.75
N GLN A 293 -3.00 -35.40 20.59
CA GLN A 293 -4.01 -34.48 20.10
C GLN A 293 -5.28 -34.67 20.94
N SER A 294 -5.46 -33.81 21.94
CA SER A 294 -6.72 -33.68 22.67
C SER A 294 -7.83 -33.25 21.69
N LEU A 295 -8.89 -34.08 21.58
CA LEU A 295 -10.06 -33.86 20.73
C LEU A 295 -11.10 -32.89 21.34
N LEU A 296 -10.73 -32.13 22.38
CA LEU A 296 -11.61 -31.15 23.01
C LEU A 296 -11.12 -29.73 22.73
N PRO A 297 -12.03 -28.78 22.45
CA PRO A 297 -11.66 -27.38 22.23
C PRO A 297 -11.06 -26.80 23.51
N MET A 298 -9.80 -26.37 23.42
CA MET A 298 -9.08 -25.70 24.50
C MET A 298 -9.73 -24.32 24.74
N PRO A 299 -10.13 -23.99 25.98
CA PRO A 299 -10.72 -22.69 26.27
C PRO A 299 -9.65 -21.59 26.17
N ASN A 300 -9.88 -20.65 25.25
CA ASN A 300 -9.04 -19.47 25.04
C ASN A 300 -9.06 -18.59 26.31
N PRO A 301 -7.92 -18.22 26.92
CA PRO A 301 -7.90 -17.46 28.17
C PRO A 301 -8.30 -15.97 28.01
N GLY A 302 -8.76 -15.54 26.83
CA GLY A 302 -9.08 -14.15 26.51
C GLY A 302 -10.57 -13.77 26.54
N GLU A 303 -11.50 -14.72 26.61
CA GLU A 303 -12.94 -14.44 26.39
C GLU A 303 -13.87 -15.05 27.45
N THR A 304 -13.42 -15.13 28.71
CA THR A 304 -14.32 -15.51 29.81
C THR A 304 -14.92 -14.26 30.46
N ARG A 305 -15.94 -13.65 29.85
CA ARG A 305 -16.88 -12.82 30.60
C ARG A 305 -17.87 -13.74 31.30
N VAL A 306 -17.61 -14.02 32.58
CA VAL A 306 -18.58 -14.65 33.47
C VAL A 306 -19.78 -13.70 33.62
N LEU A 307 -20.86 -13.97 32.89
CA LEU A 307 -22.17 -13.42 33.18
C LEU A 307 -22.72 -14.17 34.38
N VAL A 308 -22.60 -13.58 35.56
CA VAL A 308 -23.35 -14.01 36.74
C VAL A 308 -24.81 -13.66 36.48
N ILE A 309 -25.61 -14.66 36.13
CA ILE A 309 -27.07 -14.54 36.13
C ILE A 309 -27.50 -14.75 37.59
N GLU A 310 -27.78 -13.66 38.30
CA GLU A 310 -28.49 -13.73 39.57
C GLU A 310 -29.89 -14.29 39.31
N ALA A 311 -30.19 -15.43 39.93
CA ALA A 311 -31.54 -15.97 39.98
C ALA A 311 -32.44 -14.95 40.69
N GLN A 312 -33.33 -14.31 39.94
CA GLN A 312 -34.42 -13.54 40.49
C GLN A 312 -35.38 -14.51 41.18
N ASP A 313 -35.30 -14.55 42.51
CA ASP A 313 -36.24 -15.29 43.32
C ASP A 313 -37.58 -14.53 43.33
N MET A 314 -38.56 -15.12 42.65
CA MET A 314 -39.94 -14.70 42.63
C MET A 314 -40.57 -15.04 43.98
N ASN A 315 -40.57 -14.10 44.93
CA ASN A 315 -41.63 -13.97 45.94
C ASN A 315 -41.48 -12.69 46.75
N GLY A 316 -42.51 -11.83 46.68
CA GLY A 316 -42.56 -10.60 47.44
C GLY A 316 -42.79 -10.82 48.94
N MET A 317 -42.09 -10.05 49.76
CA MET A 317 -42.59 -9.31 50.94
C MET A 317 -41.42 -8.51 51.55
N PRO A 318 -41.62 -7.29 52.08
CA PRO A 318 -40.55 -6.48 52.65
C PRO A 318 -40.45 -6.73 54.16
N VAL A 319 -39.29 -7.17 54.67
CA VAL A 319 -39.04 -7.18 56.12
C VAL A 319 -37.59 -6.80 56.46
N MET A 320 -37.49 -5.66 57.16
CA MET A 320 -36.52 -5.20 58.17
C MET A 320 -35.05 -5.65 58.15
N LEU A 321 -34.17 -4.65 58.15
CA LEU A 321 -32.81 -4.71 58.71
C LEU A 321 -32.82 -5.00 60.23
N PRO A 322 -31.81 -5.70 60.76
CA PRO A 322 -31.02 -5.11 61.84
C PRO A 322 -29.50 -5.40 61.79
N ILE A 323 -28.72 -4.31 61.89
CA ILE A 323 -27.72 -3.97 62.93
C ILE A 323 -26.76 -5.06 63.50
N ALA A 324 -25.46 -4.73 63.35
CA ALA A 324 -24.28 -4.94 64.23
C ALA A 324 -23.61 -6.32 64.44
N HIS A 325 -22.31 -6.38 64.13
CA HIS A 325 -21.14 -6.55 65.05
C HIS A 325 -19.91 -6.90 64.18
N GLU A 326 -18.87 -6.08 64.06
CA GLU A 326 -17.77 -5.81 65.02
C GLU A 326 -16.81 -6.99 65.23
N ALA A 327 -15.57 -6.85 64.72
CA ALA A 327 -14.29 -7.37 65.24
C ALA A 327 -13.19 -7.15 64.17
N GLN A 328 -12.48 -6.02 64.13
CA GLN A 328 -11.19 -5.84 64.81
C GLN A 328 -10.42 -7.15 65.09
N ALA A 329 -9.23 -7.35 64.51
CA ALA A 329 -7.98 -6.95 65.16
C ALA A 329 -6.71 -7.46 64.46
N ARG A 330 -5.64 -6.70 64.71
CA ARG A 330 -4.19 -6.99 64.64
C ARG A 330 -3.52 -6.74 63.29
N ARG A 331 -2.93 -5.54 63.12
CA ARG A 331 -1.54 -5.16 63.54
C ARG A 331 -0.50 -5.98 62.77
N SER A 332 0.08 -5.42 61.70
CA SER A 332 1.19 -4.46 61.70
C SER A 332 2.57 -5.11 61.90
N ARG A 333 3.46 -4.78 60.96
CA ARG A 333 4.92 -4.60 61.06
C ARG A 333 5.84 -5.75 60.63
N LEU A 334 6.79 -5.34 59.77
CA LEU A 334 8.17 -5.80 59.54
C LEU A 334 8.28 -7.12 58.75
N ASN A 335 8.98 -7.24 57.62
CA ASN A 335 10.10 -6.46 57.06
C ASN A 335 9.92 -6.13 55.57
#